data_AF-G7GD25-F1
#
_entry.id   AF-G7GD25-F1
#
_cell.length_a   1.000
_cell.length_b   1.000
_cell.length_c   1.000
_cell.angle_alpha   90.00
_cell.angle_beta   90.00
_cell.angle_gamma   90.00
#
_symmetry.space_group_name_H-M   'P 1'
#
loop_
_entity.id
_entity.type
_entity.pdbx_description
1 polymer ?
#
loop_
_entity_poly.entity_id
_entity_poly.type
_entity_poly.pdbx_seq_one_letter_code
_entity_poly.pdbx_strand_id
1 'polypeptide(L)'
;MNTIKLIIGLSFITSMVGCATVNHIKMSDVSNFKSPSEVITAKQLNGRSGSGKEYMVSSELLDHKIPFTYLKTFCESQNGHFVQTYQSKFSRLTTPIQGYTDIALKYIGGFTCSASQPWGVRIEPIANRYNQLYQLTFLTLKTELATPTDLLNTSNDYYTLDLKKQREIDAQRQQRNQEIRNQQQNYQRMVAANAPKANDIGHTICKDTSVSEYTGLVVLGQPQFRTVDGAKVIANLEAISNNNLKINIKGWLSNNNSIASGNNVMYKQTPLESGRVIWDSKENWYTCAY
;
A
#
# COMPACT_ATOMS: atom_id res chain seq x y z
N MET A 1 -14.40 16.83 -83.28
CA MET A 1 -13.66 17.83 -82.48
C MET A 1 -14.27 17.82 -81.09
N ASN A 2 -13.59 17.69 -79.96
CA ASN A 2 -12.22 17.34 -79.58
C ASN A 2 -12.30 16.77 -78.15
N THR A 3 -11.43 15.80 -77.88
CA THR A 3 -11.02 15.31 -76.56
C THR A 3 -10.79 16.41 -75.52
N ILE A 4 -11.03 16.12 -74.22
CA ILE A 4 -10.01 16.11 -73.15
C ILE A 4 -10.60 15.51 -71.86
N LYS A 5 -9.86 14.54 -71.32
CA LYS A 5 -9.99 13.93 -69.99
C LYS A 5 -9.64 14.95 -68.91
N LEU A 6 -10.32 14.93 -67.76
CA LEU A 6 -9.71 15.39 -66.52
C LEU A 6 -9.97 14.37 -65.40
N ILE A 7 -8.99 13.47 -65.26
CA ILE A 7 -8.77 12.66 -64.08
C ILE A 7 -8.11 13.61 -63.06
N ILE A 8 -8.84 14.04 -62.04
CA ILE A 8 -8.22 14.56 -60.82
C ILE A 8 -8.23 13.41 -59.83
N GLY A 9 -7.13 12.66 -59.84
CA GLY A 9 -6.77 11.76 -58.77
C GLY A 9 -6.46 12.59 -57.53
N LEU A 10 -7.43 12.71 -56.64
CA LEU A 10 -7.16 13.16 -55.28
C LEU A 10 -6.84 11.92 -54.45
N SER A 11 -5.56 11.56 -54.49
CA SER A 11 -4.98 10.55 -53.62
C SER A 11 -4.99 11.10 -52.19
N PHE A 12 -6.11 10.94 -51.49
CA PHE A 12 -6.20 11.08 -50.05
C PHE A 12 -5.44 9.90 -49.43
N ILE A 13 -4.11 10.02 -49.33
CA ILE A 13 -3.36 9.24 -48.35
C ILE A 13 -3.66 9.87 -47.00
N THR A 14 -4.85 9.59 -46.47
CA THR A 14 -5.06 9.65 -45.03
C THR A 14 -4.17 8.56 -44.46
N SER A 15 -2.96 8.92 -44.01
CA SER A 15 -2.23 8.10 -43.08
C SER A 15 -3.09 7.99 -41.82
N MET A 16 -3.94 6.96 -41.79
CA MET A 16 -4.52 6.50 -40.55
C MET A 16 -3.32 6.22 -39.64
N VAL A 17 -3.10 7.13 -38.68
CA VAL A 17 -2.21 6.88 -37.55
C VAL A 17 -2.91 5.80 -36.76
N GLY A 18 -2.69 4.56 -37.17
CA GLY A 18 -3.27 3.37 -36.56
C GLY A 18 -2.92 3.37 -35.08
N CYS A 19 -3.86 2.91 -34.26
CA CYS A 19 -3.56 2.51 -32.89
C CYS A 19 -2.38 1.54 -32.94
N ALA A 20 -1.18 2.02 -32.64
CA ALA A 20 -0.01 1.17 -32.52
C ALA A 20 -0.21 0.31 -31.27
N THR A 21 -0.36 -0.99 -31.46
CA THR A 21 -0.26 -1.94 -30.36
C THR A 21 1.21 -2.34 -30.21
N VAL A 22 1.65 -2.58 -28.97
CA VAL A 22 3.06 -2.87 -28.67
C VAL A 22 3.60 -4.04 -29.50
N ASN A 23 2.77 -5.05 -29.75
CA ASN A 23 3.12 -6.27 -30.49
C ASN A 23 3.31 -6.04 -32.00
N HIS A 24 2.96 -4.87 -32.53
CA HIS A 24 3.10 -4.55 -33.95
C HIS A 24 4.23 -3.56 -34.25
N ILE A 25 4.97 -3.10 -33.24
CA ILE A 25 6.14 -2.24 -33.44
C ILE A 25 7.31 -3.09 -33.96
N LYS A 26 7.79 -2.78 -35.17
CA LYS A 26 8.85 -3.51 -35.88
C LYS A 26 10.05 -2.59 -36.17
N MET A 27 11.20 -3.20 -36.48
CA MET A 27 12.41 -2.45 -36.88
C MET A 27 12.17 -1.54 -38.09
N SER A 28 11.38 -1.98 -39.07
CA SER A 28 11.01 -1.18 -40.25
C SER A 28 10.25 0.12 -39.89
N ASP A 29 9.62 0.17 -38.72
CA ASP A 29 8.87 1.35 -38.29
C ASP A 29 9.79 2.49 -37.83
N VAL A 30 11.07 2.18 -37.56
CA VAL A 30 12.04 3.10 -36.95
C VAL A 30 13.38 3.19 -37.67
N SER A 31 13.71 2.24 -38.56
CA SER A 31 15.00 2.15 -39.24
C SER A 31 15.38 3.38 -40.09
N ASN A 32 14.39 4.17 -40.50
CA ASN A 32 14.60 5.35 -41.36
C ASN A 32 14.84 6.64 -40.57
N PHE A 33 14.70 6.62 -39.23
CA PHE A 33 14.97 7.80 -38.40
C PHE A 33 16.45 7.96 -38.11
N LYS A 34 16.90 9.20 -37.97
CA LYS A 34 18.30 9.54 -37.69
C LYS A 34 18.56 9.81 -36.22
N SER A 35 17.52 10.14 -35.45
CA SER A 35 17.66 10.51 -34.04
C SER A 35 16.48 10.04 -33.20
N PRO A 36 16.67 9.83 -31.89
CA PRO A 36 15.56 9.54 -30.97
C PRO A 36 14.50 10.66 -30.94
N SER A 37 14.89 11.92 -31.17
CA SER A 37 13.92 13.05 -31.26
C SER A 37 12.95 12.90 -32.44
N GLU A 38 13.45 12.41 -33.58
CA GLU A 38 12.60 12.12 -34.74
C GLU A 38 11.61 11.02 -34.43
N VAL A 39 12.03 9.96 -33.72
CA VAL A 39 11.12 8.87 -33.28
C VAL A 39 10.02 9.43 -32.38
N ILE A 40 10.38 10.22 -31.36
CA ILE A 40 9.44 10.83 -30.40
C ILE A 40 8.38 11.66 -31.13
N THR A 41 8.81 12.46 -32.10
CA THR A 41 7.94 13.37 -32.85
C THR A 41 7.09 12.61 -33.87
N ALA A 42 7.71 11.79 -34.72
CA ALA A 42 7.04 11.09 -35.81
C ALA A 42 6.04 10.03 -35.31
N LYS A 43 6.32 9.39 -34.16
CA LYS A 43 5.40 8.44 -33.51
C LYS A 43 4.46 9.09 -32.50
N GLN A 44 4.50 10.42 -32.37
CA GLN A 44 3.65 11.21 -31.47
C GLN A 44 3.66 10.67 -30.04
N LEU A 45 4.83 10.35 -29.50
CA LEU A 45 4.97 9.78 -28.15
C LEU A 45 4.55 10.76 -27.05
N ASN A 46 4.55 12.06 -27.34
CA ASN A 46 4.07 13.11 -26.43
C ASN A 46 2.71 13.70 -26.86
N GLY A 47 2.00 13.01 -27.75
CA GLY A 47 0.76 13.50 -28.34
C GLY A 47 0.99 14.71 -29.25
N ARG A 48 -0.11 15.32 -29.73
CA ARG A 48 -0.03 16.46 -30.65
C ARG A 48 0.44 17.76 -29.99
N SER A 49 0.13 17.94 -28.70
CA SER A 49 0.53 19.11 -27.93
C SER A 49 2.00 19.08 -27.49
N GLY A 50 2.66 17.92 -27.55
CA GLY A 50 4.02 17.73 -27.03
C GLY A 50 4.12 17.76 -25.50
N SER A 51 3.02 17.99 -24.79
CA SER A 51 2.98 18.08 -23.33
C SER A 51 2.99 16.72 -22.64
N GLY A 52 2.83 15.63 -23.39
CA GLY A 52 2.68 14.27 -22.87
C GLY A 52 1.44 13.60 -23.45
N LYS A 53 1.43 12.27 -23.49
CA LYS A 53 0.32 11.46 -24.02
C LYS A 53 -0.22 10.52 -22.96
N GLU A 54 -1.54 10.35 -22.95
CA GLU A 54 -2.20 9.39 -22.09
C GLU A 54 -2.04 7.97 -22.65
N TYR A 55 -1.63 7.04 -21.78
CA TYR A 55 -1.46 5.63 -22.07
C TYR A 55 -2.18 4.79 -21.03
N MET A 56 -2.92 3.78 -21.49
CA MET A 56 -3.60 2.86 -20.59
C MET A 56 -2.60 1.91 -19.92
N VAL A 57 -2.79 1.71 -18.61
CA VAL A 57 -2.05 0.72 -17.85
C VAL A 57 -2.91 -0.52 -17.70
N SER A 58 -2.62 -1.52 -18.53
CA SER A 58 -3.35 -2.79 -18.60
C SER A 58 -2.39 -3.90 -19.00
N SER A 59 -2.63 -5.10 -18.48
CA SER A 59 -1.90 -6.34 -18.82
C SER A 59 -2.17 -6.80 -20.26
N GLU A 60 -3.29 -6.38 -20.83
CA GLU A 60 -3.79 -6.81 -22.13
C GLU A 60 -3.30 -5.90 -23.27
N LEU A 61 -3.53 -4.58 -23.15
CA LEU A 61 -3.18 -3.63 -24.22
C LEU A 61 -1.73 -3.17 -24.16
N LEU A 62 -1.18 -3.07 -22.95
CA LEU A 62 0.20 -2.65 -22.70
C LEU A 62 0.58 -1.27 -23.28
N ASP A 63 -0.39 -0.37 -23.50
CA ASP A 63 -0.15 0.94 -24.14
C ASP A 63 0.98 1.74 -23.49
N HIS A 64 1.09 1.68 -22.16
CA HIS A 64 2.18 2.30 -21.39
C HIS A 64 3.60 1.88 -21.84
N LYS A 65 3.75 0.76 -22.54
CA LYS A 65 5.04 0.30 -23.09
C LYS A 65 5.38 0.93 -24.44
N ILE A 66 4.43 1.56 -25.13
CA ILE A 66 4.62 2.06 -26.49
C ILE A 66 5.85 2.97 -26.61
N PRO A 67 6.08 3.99 -25.75
CA PRO A 67 7.28 4.82 -25.85
C PRO A 67 8.57 4.01 -25.70
N PHE A 68 8.62 3.14 -24.69
CA PHE A 68 9.75 2.27 -24.43
C PHE A 68 10.06 1.38 -25.64
N THR A 69 9.04 0.72 -26.20
CA THR A 69 9.23 -0.23 -27.31
C THR A 69 9.73 0.47 -28.55
N TYR A 70 9.19 1.63 -28.94
CA TYR A 70 9.71 2.38 -30.09
C TYR A 70 11.17 2.78 -29.91
N LEU A 71 11.55 3.29 -28.74
CA LEU A 71 12.91 3.74 -28.45
C LEU A 71 13.89 2.57 -28.34
N LYS A 72 13.47 1.47 -27.72
CA LYS A 72 14.23 0.22 -27.67
C LYS A 72 14.48 -0.32 -29.08
N THR A 73 13.43 -0.47 -29.89
CA THR A 73 13.55 -0.97 -31.26
C THR A 73 14.42 -0.05 -32.12
N PHE A 74 14.34 1.27 -31.92
CA PHE A 74 15.21 2.21 -32.60
C PHE A 74 16.68 2.01 -32.21
N CYS A 75 16.98 1.89 -30.91
CA CYS A 75 18.33 1.58 -30.43
C CYS A 75 18.87 0.25 -31.03
N GLU A 76 18.04 -0.78 -31.04
CA GLU A 76 18.39 -2.09 -31.61
C GLU A 76 18.63 -2.03 -33.12
N SER A 77 17.88 -1.20 -33.85
CA SER A 77 18.11 -0.96 -35.29
C SER A 77 19.45 -0.28 -35.59
N GLN A 78 20.05 0.36 -34.59
CA GLN A 78 21.38 0.97 -34.65
C GLN A 78 22.48 0.03 -34.11
N ASN A 79 22.18 -1.26 -33.91
CA ASN A 79 23.04 -2.23 -33.23
C ASN A 79 23.46 -1.79 -31.82
N GLY A 80 22.63 -1.00 -31.12
CA GLY A 80 22.84 -0.59 -29.75
C GLY A 80 22.12 -1.48 -28.72
N HIS A 81 22.46 -1.29 -27.45
CA HIS A 81 21.74 -1.90 -26.32
C HIS A 81 20.99 -0.84 -25.53
N PHE A 82 19.70 -1.09 -25.30
CA PHE A 82 18.82 -0.19 -24.57
C PHE A 82 18.68 -0.64 -23.12
N VAL A 83 19.16 0.16 -22.17
CA VAL A 83 19.25 -0.20 -20.75
C VAL A 83 18.57 0.85 -19.89
N GLN A 84 17.86 0.41 -18.86
CA GLN A 84 17.25 1.30 -17.87
C GLN A 84 18.31 1.80 -16.90
N THR A 85 18.49 3.13 -16.81
CA THR A 85 19.39 3.80 -15.87
C THR A 85 18.74 3.99 -14.51
N TYR A 86 17.46 4.34 -14.50
CA TYR A 86 16.64 4.41 -13.28
C TYR A 86 15.19 4.12 -13.63
N GLN A 87 14.45 3.65 -12.64
CA GLN A 87 13.01 3.44 -12.72
C GLN A 87 12.28 4.67 -12.18
N SER A 88 11.27 5.18 -12.91
CA SER A 88 10.47 6.30 -12.40
C SER A 88 9.79 5.93 -11.10
N LYS A 89 9.51 6.93 -10.27
CA LYS A 89 8.68 6.78 -9.08
C LYS A 89 7.52 7.75 -9.16
N PHE A 90 6.36 7.28 -8.70
CA PHE A 90 5.16 8.09 -8.68
C PHE A 90 5.16 9.17 -7.58
N SER A 91 6.21 9.23 -6.76
CA SER A 91 6.39 10.26 -5.73
C SER A 91 6.48 11.70 -6.27
N ARG A 92 6.71 11.86 -7.58
CA ARG A 92 6.71 13.17 -8.26
C ARG A 92 5.34 13.60 -8.81
N LEU A 93 4.34 12.73 -8.79
CA LEU A 93 3.00 13.08 -9.24
C LEU A 93 2.29 13.94 -8.19
N THR A 94 1.55 14.95 -8.65
CA THR A 94 0.74 15.82 -7.79
C THR A 94 -0.46 15.10 -7.21
N THR A 95 -1.01 14.12 -7.95
CA THR A 95 -2.15 13.32 -7.54
C THR A 95 -1.70 11.90 -7.17
N PRO A 96 -2.21 11.33 -6.06
CA PRO A 96 -1.96 9.92 -5.73
C PRO A 96 -2.41 9.00 -6.86
N ILE A 97 -1.62 7.97 -7.13
CA ILE A 97 -2.00 6.96 -8.11
C ILE A 97 -3.12 6.10 -7.56
N GLN A 98 -4.07 5.77 -8.45
CA GLN A 98 -5.15 4.84 -8.20
C GLN A 98 -5.13 3.70 -9.22
N GLY A 99 -5.48 2.49 -8.76
CA GLY A 99 -5.48 1.27 -9.55
C GLY A 99 -4.09 0.63 -9.69
N TYR A 100 -3.98 -0.34 -10.60
CA TYR A 100 -2.79 -1.16 -10.73
C TYR A 100 -1.79 -0.57 -11.73
N THR A 101 -0.68 -0.01 -11.23
CA THR A 101 0.33 0.68 -12.06
C THR A 101 1.70 0.03 -12.09
N ASP A 102 1.95 -0.97 -11.26
CA ASP A 102 3.30 -1.53 -11.08
C ASP A 102 3.85 -2.18 -12.35
N ILE A 103 2.96 -2.67 -13.22
CA ILE A 103 3.35 -3.21 -14.54
C ILE A 103 4.02 -2.17 -15.44
N ALA A 104 3.75 -0.88 -15.25
CA ALA A 104 4.34 0.17 -16.05
C ALA A 104 5.78 0.50 -15.63
N LEU A 105 6.15 0.24 -14.36
CA LEU A 105 7.43 0.66 -13.78
C LEU A 105 8.67 0.15 -14.53
N LYS A 106 8.57 -1.00 -15.22
CA LYS A 106 9.69 -1.55 -16.02
C LYS A 106 9.92 -0.81 -17.35
N TYR A 107 8.97 0.05 -17.74
CA TYR A 107 8.92 0.70 -19.05
C TYR A 107 8.93 2.23 -18.96
N ILE A 108 9.00 2.77 -17.74
CA ILE A 108 9.10 4.20 -17.46
C ILE A 108 10.35 4.45 -16.60
N GLY A 109 10.99 5.59 -16.83
CA GLY A 109 12.24 5.94 -16.19
C GLY A 109 13.24 6.56 -17.15
N GLY A 110 14.49 6.55 -16.73
CA GLY A 110 15.63 6.92 -17.55
C GLY A 110 16.18 5.71 -18.29
N PHE A 111 16.49 5.89 -19.56
CA PHE A 111 17.08 4.85 -20.41
C PHE A 111 18.24 5.40 -21.23
N THR A 112 19.23 4.56 -21.48
CA THR A 112 20.37 4.85 -22.34
C THR A 112 20.46 3.84 -23.47
N CYS A 113 20.91 4.30 -24.64
CA CYS A 113 21.27 3.46 -25.77
C CYS A 113 22.79 3.51 -25.99
N SER A 114 23.43 2.35 -26.05
CA SER A 114 24.87 2.22 -26.29
C SER A 114 25.24 1.99 -27.77
N ALA A 115 24.52 2.62 -28.70
CA ALA A 115 24.86 2.57 -30.12
C ALA A 115 26.14 3.36 -30.42
N SER A 116 26.61 3.34 -31.68
CA SER A 116 27.77 4.12 -32.14
C SER A 116 27.65 5.62 -31.82
N GLN A 117 26.43 6.14 -31.86
CA GLN A 117 26.05 7.45 -31.33
C GLN A 117 25.20 7.22 -30.07
N PRO A 118 25.79 7.27 -28.87
CA PRO A 118 25.06 7.01 -27.64
C PRO A 118 24.08 8.14 -27.34
N TRP A 119 22.93 7.79 -26.80
CA TRP A 119 21.89 8.75 -26.44
C TRP A 119 21.09 8.29 -25.22
N GLY A 120 20.44 9.25 -24.56
CA GLY A 120 19.60 9.01 -23.39
C GLY A 120 18.21 9.60 -23.56
N VAL A 121 17.24 8.96 -22.92
CA VAL A 121 15.84 9.39 -22.90
C VAL A 121 15.24 9.19 -21.51
N ARG A 122 14.23 9.98 -21.21
CA ARG A 122 13.42 9.88 -20.00
C ARG A 122 11.97 9.72 -20.42
N ILE A 123 11.32 8.67 -19.93
CA ILE A 123 9.90 8.37 -20.11
C ILE A 123 9.27 8.51 -18.73
N GLU A 124 8.80 9.71 -18.38
CA GLU A 124 8.34 10.02 -17.02
C GLU A 124 6.81 10.18 -16.97
N PRO A 125 6.15 9.65 -15.93
CA PRO A 125 4.76 9.97 -15.67
C PRO A 125 4.66 11.41 -15.13
N ILE A 126 3.82 12.23 -15.77
CA ILE A 126 3.59 13.63 -15.36
C ILE A 126 2.18 13.85 -14.78
N ALA A 127 1.25 12.95 -15.07
CA ALA A 127 -0.09 12.94 -14.51
C ALA A 127 -0.65 11.50 -14.53
N ASN A 128 -1.71 11.27 -13.76
CA ASN A 128 -2.48 10.03 -13.82
C ASN A 128 -3.98 10.33 -13.77
N ARG A 129 -4.77 9.42 -14.33
CA ARG A 129 -6.22 9.44 -14.30
C ARG A 129 -6.74 8.04 -14.05
N TYR A 130 -7.70 7.93 -13.12
CA TYR A 130 -8.40 6.68 -12.85
C TYR A 130 -9.88 6.83 -13.21
N ASN A 131 -10.37 5.92 -14.03
CA ASN A 131 -11.77 5.81 -14.34
C ASN A 131 -12.41 4.78 -13.41
N GLN A 132 -13.17 5.25 -12.42
CA GLN A 132 -13.82 4.39 -11.43
C GLN A 132 -14.89 3.47 -12.03
N LEU A 133 -15.62 3.94 -13.06
CA LEU A 133 -16.72 3.17 -13.67
C LEU A 133 -16.21 1.91 -14.38
N TYR A 134 -15.07 2.02 -15.05
CA TYR A 134 -14.48 0.91 -15.81
C TYR A 134 -13.23 0.32 -15.15
N GLN A 135 -12.86 0.83 -13.97
CA GLN A 135 -11.64 0.46 -13.23
C GLN A 135 -10.36 0.56 -14.07
N LEU A 136 -10.28 1.56 -14.96
CA LEU A 136 -9.15 1.74 -15.86
C LEU A 136 -8.19 2.81 -15.34
N THR A 137 -6.90 2.48 -15.32
CA THR A 137 -5.84 3.41 -14.96
C THR A 137 -5.12 3.91 -16.20
N PHE A 138 -4.89 5.21 -16.25
CA PHE A 138 -4.16 5.89 -17.31
C PHE A 138 -3.00 6.70 -16.73
N LEU A 139 -1.86 6.64 -17.40
CA LEU A 139 -0.70 7.47 -17.12
C LEU A 139 -0.48 8.44 -18.27
N THR A 140 -0.34 9.72 -17.97
CA THR A 140 0.18 10.69 -18.94
C THR A 140 1.71 10.63 -18.88
N LEU A 141 2.32 10.09 -19.93
CA LEU A 141 3.77 9.96 -20.04
C LEU A 141 4.34 11.08 -20.91
N LYS A 142 5.48 11.62 -20.49
CA LYS A 142 6.30 12.55 -21.26
C LYS A 142 7.65 11.90 -21.57
N THR A 143 7.98 11.85 -22.84
CA THR A 143 9.21 11.27 -23.38
C THR A 143 10.12 12.38 -23.88
N GLU A 144 11.32 12.52 -23.31
CA GLU A 144 12.26 13.59 -23.65
C GLU A 144 13.68 13.05 -23.78
N LEU A 145 14.52 13.73 -24.56
CA LEU A 145 15.95 13.48 -24.58
C LEU A 145 16.56 13.85 -23.22
N ALA A 146 17.59 13.12 -22.84
CA ALA A 146 18.33 13.38 -21.62
C ALA A 146 19.82 13.10 -21.83
N THR A 147 20.66 13.92 -21.21
CA THR A 147 22.09 13.59 -21.11
C THR A 147 22.31 12.53 -20.02
N PRO A 148 23.43 11.77 -20.06
CA PRO A 148 23.78 10.85 -18.99
C PRO A 148 23.79 11.50 -17.59
N THR A 149 24.27 12.75 -17.51
CA THR A 149 24.28 13.53 -16.27
C THR A 149 22.86 13.79 -15.76
N ASP A 150 21.93 14.15 -16.65
CA ASP A 150 20.54 14.42 -16.25
C ASP A 150 19.84 13.16 -15.74
N LEU A 151 20.14 12.00 -16.34
CA LEU A 151 19.62 10.72 -15.89
C LEU A 151 20.16 10.34 -14.50
N LEU A 152 21.46 10.53 -14.27
CA LEU A 152 22.10 10.28 -12.98
C LEU A 152 21.53 11.19 -11.89
N ASN A 153 21.39 12.49 -12.17
CA ASN A 153 20.80 13.45 -11.24
C ASN A 153 19.38 13.05 -10.83
N THR A 154 18.56 12.63 -11.81
CA THR A 154 17.20 12.18 -11.53
C THR A 154 17.17 10.91 -10.66
N SER A 155 18.09 9.99 -10.90
CA SER A 155 18.27 8.79 -10.06
C SER A 155 18.62 9.17 -8.61
N ASN A 156 19.56 10.10 -8.42
CA ASN A 156 19.97 10.59 -7.10
C ASN A 156 18.85 11.32 -6.36
N ASP A 157 18.05 12.12 -7.07
CA ASP A 157 16.88 12.78 -6.49
C ASP A 157 15.88 11.75 -5.97
N TYR A 158 15.59 10.72 -6.78
CA TYR A 158 14.69 9.64 -6.39
C TYR A 158 15.22 8.84 -5.20
N TYR A 159 16.53 8.65 -5.10
CA TYR A 159 17.16 8.01 -3.95
C TYR A 159 17.04 8.87 -2.68
N THR A 160 17.30 10.17 -2.80
CA THR A 160 17.25 11.11 -1.67
C THR A 160 15.83 11.27 -1.11
N LEU A 161 14.82 11.32 -1.98
CA LEU A 161 13.41 11.38 -1.58
C LEU A 161 12.99 10.13 -0.80
N ASP A 162 13.40 8.94 -1.25
CA ASP A 162 13.10 7.68 -0.57
C ASP A 162 13.77 7.62 0.81
N LEU A 163 15.04 8.01 0.91
CA LEU A 163 15.74 8.09 2.19
C LEU A 163 15.03 9.01 3.18
N LYS A 164 14.53 10.16 2.72
CA LYS A 164 13.78 11.09 3.57
C LYS A 164 12.47 10.46 4.07
N LYS A 165 11.69 9.87 3.16
CA LYS A 165 10.43 9.20 3.49
C LYS A 165 10.64 8.03 4.48
N GLN A 166 11.71 7.26 4.28
CA GLN A 166 12.04 6.15 5.17
C GLN A 166 12.38 6.64 6.59
N ARG A 167 13.19 7.71 6.71
CA ARG A 167 13.49 8.33 8.01
C ARG A 167 12.24 8.83 8.73
N GLU A 168 11.30 9.43 8.01
CA GLU A 168 10.02 9.88 8.57
C GLU A 168 9.18 8.71 9.10
N ILE A 169 9.08 7.62 8.33
CA ILE A 169 8.38 6.39 8.75
C ILE A 169 9.03 5.79 10.00
N ASP A 170 10.36 5.72 10.03
CA ASP A 170 11.08 5.14 11.16
C ASP A 170 10.96 6.02 12.41
N ALA A 171 10.98 7.35 12.27
CA ALA A 171 10.72 8.27 13.37
C ALA A 171 9.31 8.10 13.94
N GLN A 172 8.28 7.99 13.08
CA GLN A 172 6.90 7.75 13.52
C GLN A 172 6.75 6.39 14.23
N ARG A 173 7.39 5.35 13.72
CA ARG A 173 7.40 4.02 14.37
C ARG A 173 8.08 4.08 15.73
N GLN A 174 9.20 4.80 15.86
CA GLN A 174 9.89 4.96 17.13
C GLN A 174 9.03 5.70 18.16
N GLN A 175 8.36 6.79 17.75
CA GLN A 175 7.43 7.53 18.62
C GLN A 175 6.27 6.64 19.10
N ARG A 176 5.59 5.95 18.18
CA ARG A 176 4.50 5.01 18.53
C ARG A 176 4.98 3.92 19.49
N ASN A 177 6.17 3.36 19.26
CA ASN A 177 6.73 2.33 20.14
C ASN A 177 7.09 2.89 21.53
N GLN A 178 7.54 4.14 21.62
CA GLN A 178 7.76 4.82 22.90
C GLN A 178 6.44 5.05 23.64
N GLU A 179 5.39 5.51 22.94
CA GLU A 179 4.06 5.69 23.52
C GLU A 179 3.50 4.38 24.07
N ILE A 180 3.58 3.28 23.31
CA ILE A 180 3.14 1.95 23.76
C ILE A 180 3.91 1.52 25.02
N ARG A 181 5.24 1.69 25.04
CA ARG A 181 6.05 1.37 26.23
C ARG A 181 5.66 2.23 27.43
N ASN A 182 5.44 3.52 27.24
CA ASN A 182 5.03 4.42 28.31
C ASN A 182 3.64 4.05 28.85
N GLN A 183 2.69 3.71 27.97
CA GLN A 183 1.37 3.23 28.36
C GLN A 183 1.46 1.93 29.17
N GLN A 184 2.26 0.96 28.72
CA GLN A 184 2.48 -0.30 29.44
C GLN A 184 3.10 -0.08 30.82
N GLN A 185 4.12 0.78 30.91
CA GLN A 185 4.75 1.13 32.19
C GLN A 185 3.79 1.84 33.13
N ASN A 186 3.00 2.78 32.63
CA ASN A 186 1.99 3.48 33.43
C ASN A 186 0.90 2.52 33.92
N TYR A 187 0.45 1.60 33.07
CA TYR A 187 -0.49 0.54 33.46
C TYR A 187 0.09 -0.34 34.57
N GLN A 188 1.33 -0.83 34.42
CA GLN A 188 1.99 -1.65 35.44
C GLN A 188 2.14 -0.89 36.77
N ARG A 189 2.48 0.40 36.73
CA ARG A 189 2.54 1.26 37.93
C ARG A 189 1.17 1.40 38.60
N MET A 190 0.11 1.60 37.82
CA MET A 190 -1.27 1.69 38.33
C MET A 190 -1.68 0.38 39.02
N VAL A 191 -1.44 -0.76 38.37
CA VAL A 191 -1.73 -2.09 38.92
C VAL A 191 -0.96 -2.33 40.22
N ALA A 192 0.35 -2.03 40.24
CA ALA A 192 1.18 -2.23 41.42
C ALA A 192 0.77 -1.30 42.59
N ALA A 193 0.45 -0.04 42.30
CA ALA A 193 0.02 0.93 43.31
C ALA A 193 -1.33 0.55 43.95
N ASN A 194 -2.24 -0.04 43.15
CA ASN A 194 -3.58 -0.44 43.58
C ASN A 194 -3.68 -1.95 43.83
N ALA A 195 -2.57 -2.65 44.05
CA ALA A 195 -2.59 -4.09 44.30
C ALA A 195 -3.41 -4.41 45.58
N PRO A 196 -4.31 -5.41 45.57
CA PRO A 196 -5.17 -5.71 46.71
C PRO A 196 -4.40 -6.09 47.98
N LYS A 197 -4.85 -5.57 49.12
CA LYS A 197 -4.27 -5.80 50.45
C LYS A 197 -5.31 -6.39 51.39
N ALA A 198 -4.87 -6.86 52.56
CA ALA A 198 -5.75 -7.53 53.52
C ALA A 198 -6.88 -6.61 54.03
N ASN A 199 -6.67 -5.29 54.07
CA ASN A 199 -7.68 -4.30 54.42
C ASN A 199 -8.69 -4.02 53.29
N ASP A 200 -8.48 -4.55 52.09
CA ASP A 200 -9.40 -4.44 50.95
C ASP A 200 -10.37 -5.64 50.85
N ILE A 201 -10.35 -6.56 51.83
CA ILE A 201 -11.29 -7.68 51.86
C ILE A 201 -12.73 -7.14 51.94
N GLY A 202 -13.60 -7.61 51.04
CA GLY A 202 -14.95 -7.11 50.82
C GLY A 202 -15.05 -6.03 49.74
N HIS A 203 -13.92 -5.45 49.28
CA HIS A 203 -13.93 -4.45 48.20
C HIS A 203 -13.94 -5.08 46.81
N THR A 204 -14.31 -4.26 45.82
CA THR A 204 -14.27 -4.62 44.41
C THR A 204 -12.84 -4.52 43.87
N ILE A 205 -12.44 -5.55 43.12
CA ILE A 205 -11.15 -5.64 42.44
C ILE A 205 -11.38 -5.97 40.97
N CYS A 206 -10.46 -5.51 40.13
CA CYS A 206 -10.51 -5.65 38.69
C CYS A 206 -9.23 -6.28 38.15
N LYS A 207 -9.35 -6.90 36.98
CA LYS A 207 -8.21 -7.39 36.20
C LYS A 207 -8.49 -7.24 34.71
N ASP A 208 -7.61 -6.51 34.03
CA ASP A 208 -7.64 -6.44 32.57
C ASP A 208 -6.91 -7.67 31.99
N THR A 209 -7.62 -8.46 31.20
CA THR A 209 -7.20 -9.77 30.69
C THR A 209 -7.99 -10.12 29.44
N SER A 210 -7.58 -11.14 28.70
CA SER A 210 -8.43 -11.72 27.66
C SER A 210 -9.46 -12.68 28.28
N VAL A 211 -10.66 -12.70 27.72
CA VAL A 211 -11.74 -13.64 28.06
C VAL A 211 -12.19 -14.40 26.81
N SER A 212 -12.79 -15.58 26.99
CA SER A 212 -13.30 -16.39 25.88
C SER A 212 -14.81 -16.23 25.79
N GLU A 213 -15.31 -15.61 24.72
CA GLU A 213 -16.74 -15.39 24.49
C GLU A 213 -17.27 -16.43 23.49
N TYR A 214 -18.41 -17.05 23.83
CA TYR A 214 -19.09 -18.04 23.02
C TYR A 214 -19.61 -17.41 21.73
N THR A 215 -19.28 -18.02 20.59
CA THR A 215 -19.62 -17.46 19.27
C THR A 215 -21.05 -17.76 18.81
N GLY A 216 -21.81 -18.55 19.59
CA GLY A 216 -23.11 -19.08 19.15
C GLY A 216 -23.01 -20.29 18.22
N LEU A 217 -21.79 -20.78 17.93
CA LEU A 217 -21.55 -21.92 17.03
C LEU A 217 -21.16 -23.18 17.80
N VAL A 218 -21.61 -24.33 17.31
CA VAL A 218 -21.19 -25.66 17.77
C VAL A 218 -20.64 -26.42 16.57
N VAL A 219 -19.38 -26.85 16.66
CA VAL A 219 -18.69 -27.62 15.59
C VAL A 219 -18.36 -28.99 16.15
N LEU A 220 -18.86 -30.05 15.51
CA LEU A 220 -18.68 -31.45 15.95
C LEU A 220 -19.07 -31.68 17.42
N GLY A 221 -20.16 -31.05 17.86
CA GLY A 221 -20.65 -31.14 19.24
C GLY A 221 -19.88 -30.29 20.26
N GLN A 222 -18.87 -29.53 19.84
CA GLN A 222 -18.06 -28.67 20.71
C GLN A 222 -18.40 -27.18 20.51
N PRO A 223 -18.74 -26.43 21.58
CA PRO A 223 -18.98 -24.98 21.49
C PRO A 223 -17.72 -24.23 21.07
N GLN A 224 -17.87 -23.26 20.19
CA GLN A 224 -16.77 -22.44 19.70
C GLN A 224 -16.68 -21.12 20.47
N PHE A 225 -15.46 -20.71 20.80
CA PHE A 225 -15.20 -19.47 21.53
C PHE A 225 -14.24 -18.57 20.75
N ARG A 226 -14.43 -17.27 20.85
CA ARG A 226 -13.49 -16.25 20.37
C ARG A 226 -12.81 -15.57 21.56
N THR A 227 -11.54 -15.22 21.39
CA THR A 227 -10.83 -14.42 22.39
C THR A 227 -11.25 -12.96 22.27
N VAL A 228 -11.62 -12.35 23.39
CA VAL A 228 -11.86 -10.91 23.53
C VAL A 228 -10.69 -10.35 24.34
N ASP A 229 -9.82 -9.59 23.69
CA ASP A 229 -8.67 -8.96 24.32
C ASP A 229 -9.05 -7.67 25.06
N GLY A 230 -8.34 -7.37 26.15
CA GLY A 230 -8.56 -6.15 26.93
C GLY A 230 -9.88 -6.11 27.71
N ALA A 231 -10.49 -7.27 27.97
CA ALA A 231 -11.67 -7.36 28.82
C ALA A 231 -11.31 -7.09 30.28
N LYS A 232 -12.19 -6.38 30.99
CA LYS A 232 -12.02 -6.13 32.43
C LYS A 232 -12.91 -7.05 33.23
N VAL A 233 -12.30 -8.03 33.91
CA VAL A 233 -13.00 -8.92 34.85
C VAL A 233 -13.17 -8.19 36.18
N ILE A 234 -14.38 -8.25 36.73
CA ILE A 234 -14.72 -7.64 38.03
C ILE A 234 -15.04 -8.74 39.04
N ALA A 235 -14.46 -8.62 40.23
CA ALA A 235 -14.74 -9.50 41.35
C ALA A 235 -14.77 -8.74 42.68
N ASN A 236 -15.36 -9.35 43.71
CA ASN A 236 -15.13 -8.95 45.10
C ASN A 236 -13.99 -9.79 45.70
N LEU A 237 -13.14 -9.15 46.49
CA LEU A 237 -12.11 -9.85 47.24
C LEU A 237 -12.71 -10.52 48.49
N GLU A 238 -12.61 -11.83 48.62
CA GLU A 238 -13.10 -12.56 49.81
C GLU A 238 -11.98 -12.92 50.79
N ALA A 239 -10.78 -13.25 50.31
CA ALA A 239 -9.63 -13.57 51.16
C ALA A 239 -8.31 -13.42 50.39
N ILE A 240 -7.20 -13.27 51.13
CA ILE A 240 -5.84 -13.32 50.59
C ILE A 240 -5.09 -14.45 51.28
N SER A 241 -4.43 -15.31 50.51
CA SER A 241 -3.54 -16.37 51.01
C SER A 241 -2.26 -16.39 50.19
N ASN A 242 -1.14 -15.99 50.81
CA ASN A 242 0.15 -15.82 50.13
C ASN A 242 0.01 -14.95 48.87
N ASN A 243 0.33 -15.52 47.70
CA ASN A 243 0.22 -14.87 46.38
C ASN A 243 -1.13 -15.14 45.68
N ASN A 244 -2.11 -15.73 46.35
CA ASN A 244 -3.42 -16.01 45.78
C ASN A 244 -4.52 -15.19 46.44
N LEU A 245 -5.51 -14.83 45.64
CA LEU A 245 -6.72 -14.14 46.04
C LEU A 245 -7.91 -15.10 45.91
N LYS A 246 -8.72 -15.20 46.96
CA LYS A 246 -10.05 -15.78 46.86
C LYS A 246 -10.98 -14.68 46.39
N ILE A 247 -11.56 -14.86 45.21
CA ILE A 247 -12.35 -13.83 44.56
C ILE A 247 -13.74 -14.36 44.23
N ASN A 248 -14.72 -13.49 44.37
CA ASN A 248 -16.10 -13.74 43.98
C ASN A 248 -16.41 -12.95 42.72
N ILE A 249 -16.50 -13.64 41.59
CA ILE A 249 -16.71 -13.05 40.28
C ILE A 249 -18.08 -12.37 40.24
N LYS A 250 -18.10 -11.11 39.78
CA LYS A 250 -19.34 -10.39 39.44
C LYS A 250 -19.66 -10.49 37.96
N GLY A 251 -18.63 -10.55 37.13
CA GLY A 251 -18.75 -10.59 35.68
C GLY A 251 -17.56 -9.91 35.01
N TRP A 252 -17.79 -9.37 33.82
CA TRP A 252 -16.84 -8.54 33.11
C TRP A 252 -17.54 -7.34 32.50
N LEU A 253 -16.75 -6.41 31.98
CA LEU A 253 -17.28 -5.20 31.39
C LEU A 253 -17.36 -5.33 29.89
N SER A 254 -18.60 -5.37 29.42
CA SER A 254 -18.88 -5.34 28.00
C SER A 254 -18.56 -3.95 27.43
N ASN A 255 -18.52 -3.87 26.11
CA ASN A 255 -18.24 -2.64 25.37
C ASN A 255 -19.19 -1.47 25.71
N ASN A 256 -20.31 -1.74 26.39
CA ASN A 256 -21.31 -0.74 26.80
C ASN A 256 -21.10 -0.24 28.24
N ASN A 257 -19.96 -0.53 28.88
CA ASN A 257 -19.66 -0.23 30.29
C ASN A 257 -20.66 -0.83 31.30
N SER A 258 -21.47 -1.81 30.89
CA SER A 258 -22.34 -2.58 31.77
C SER A 258 -21.64 -3.86 32.21
N ILE A 259 -21.86 -4.28 33.46
CA ILE A 259 -21.42 -5.60 33.92
C ILE A 259 -22.25 -6.67 33.21
N ALA A 260 -21.58 -7.47 32.39
CA ALA A 260 -22.15 -8.68 31.80
C ALA A 260 -21.66 -9.90 32.57
N SER A 261 -22.57 -10.84 32.83
CA SER A 261 -22.28 -12.10 33.51
C SER A 261 -23.05 -13.25 32.86
N GLY A 262 -22.43 -14.42 32.75
CA GLY A 262 -23.07 -15.60 32.17
C GLY A 262 -22.09 -16.71 31.80
N ASN A 263 -22.64 -17.85 31.39
CA ASN A 263 -21.86 -19.01 30.92
C ASN A 263 -21.33 -18.87 29.49
N ASN A 264 -21.75 -17.82 28.79
CA ASN A 264 -21.31 -17.47 27.45
C ASN A 264 -19.94 -16.79 27.42
N VAL A 265 -19.36 -16.41 28.57
CA VAL A 265 -18.02 -15.84 28.65
C VAL A 265 -17.22 -16.54 29.73
N MET A 266 -15.98 -16.94 29.41
CA MET A 266 -15.10 -17.66 30.31
C MET A 266 -13.83 -16.88 30.62
N TYR A 267 -13.43 -16.88 31.89
CA TYR A 267 -12.13 -16.47 32.39
C TYR A 267 -11.38 -17.71 32.88
N LYS A 268 -10.24 -18.06 32.26
CA LYS A 268 -9.46 -19.27 32.59
C LYS A 268 -10.34 -20.54 32.66
N GLN A 269 -11.16 -20.77 31.63
CA GLN A 269 -12.12 -21.89 31.55
C GLN A 269 -13.22 -21.87 32.64
N THR A 270 -13.28 -20.80 33.43
CA THR A 270 -14.33 -20.59 34.44
C THR A 270 -15.37 -19.62 33.86
N PRO A 271 -16.64 -20.02 33.76
CA PRO A 271 -17.75 -19.11 33.46
C PRO A 271 -17.72 -17.84 34.31
N LEU A 272 -17.89 -16.69 33.69
CA LEU A 272 -18.00 -15.39 34.36
C LEU A 272 -19.43 -15.18 34.89
N GLU A 273 -19.87 -16.10 35.73
CA GLU A 273 -21.17 -16.06 36.40
C GLU A 273 -21.04 -15.30 37.73
N SER A 274 -21.99 -14.40 37.99
CA SER A 274 -22.04 -13.67 39.26
C SER A 274 -22.20 -14.63 40.44
N GLY A 275 -21.41 -14.43 41.50
CA GLY A 275 -21.43 -15.26 42.70
C GLY A 275 -20.46 -16.44 42.66
N ARG A 276 -19.77 -16.67 41.54
CA ARG A 276 -18.81 -17.77 41.42
C ARG A 276 -17.51 -17.43 42.13
N VAL A 277 -17.09 -18.32 43.03
CA VAL A 277 -15.91 -18.14 43.86
C VAL A 277 -14.76 -18.98 43.33
N ILE A 278 -13.62 -18.34 43.05
CA ILE A 278 -12.39 -19.00 42.61
C ILE A 278 -11.17 -18.48 43.37
N TRP A 279 -10.09 -19.26 43.33
CA TRP A 279 -8.76 -18.77 43.70
C TRP A 279 -8.01 -18.38 42.43
N ASP A 280 -7.42 -17.18 42.43
CA ASP A 280 -6.56 -16.72 41.34
C ASP A 280 -5.26 -16.13 41.89
N SER A 281 -4.22 -16.11 41.05
CA SER A 281 -2.97 -15.41 41.36
C SER A 281 -3.26 -13.92 41.54
N LYS A 282 -2.61 -13.31 42.53
CA LYS A 282 -2.65 -11.88 42.82
C LYS A 282 -2.14 -11.01 41.67
N GLU A 283 -1.38 -11.59 40.73
CA GLU A 283 -0.84 -10.88 39.58
C GLU A 283 -1.93 -10.20 38.74
N ASN A 284 -1.67 -8.91 38.45
CA ASN A 284 -2.50 -8.04 37.62
C ASN A 284 -3.91 -7.75 38.14
N TRP A 285 -4.21 -8.14 39.38
CA TRP A 285 -5.38 -7.63 40.09
C TRP A 285 -5.09 -6.29 40.73
N TYR A 286 -6.06 -5.39 40.68
CA TYR A 286 -6.01 -4.07 41.31
C TYR A 286 -7.37 -3.69 41.90
N THR A 287 -7.38 -2.88 42.95
CA THR A 287 -8.60 -2.32 43.52
C THR A 287 -9.21 -1.33 42.54
N CYS A 288 -10.54 -1.39 42.37
CA CYS A 288 -11.24 -0.55 41.41
C CYS A 288 -12.60 -0.12 41.96
N ALA A 289 -12.98 1.11 41.64
CA ALA A 289 -14.33 1.61 41.81
C ALA A 289 -15.00 1.50 40.44
N TYR A 290 -15.65 0.36 40.20
CA TYR A 290 -16.49 0.16 39.02
C TYR A 290 -17.96 0.23 39.45
#